data_AF-A0A370G6Q5-F1
#
_entry.id   AF-A0A370G6Q5-F1
#
_cell.length_a   1.000
_cell.length_b   1.000
_cell.length_c   1.000
_cell.angle_alpha   90.00
_cell.angle_beta   90.00
_cell.angle_gamma   90.00
#
_symmetry.space_group_name_H-M   'P 1'
#
loop_
_entity.id
_entity.type
_entity.pdbx_description
1 polymer ?
#
loop_
_entity_poly.entity_id
_entity_poly.type
_entity_poly.pdbx_seq_one_letter_code
_entity_poly.pdbx_strand_id
1 'polypeptide(L)'
;MMTQIVFYVFATVLVLSAGTVVSARNPVHSVLFLILAFFNAAGLFLVAGAEFLAMILVIVYVGAVAVLFLFVVMMLDVRFAQMREGLQRYAPFGAAVGLVLLAELALAFSHWQVAQDIGSVPHVVAAPGRTNTAALGDVLYTHYIFLFESCGLVLLVAMIGAIVLTLRERPMGRRQNIDRQHERTVTDTLAMMTVPLGQGVAANGGFRRPEESYYIASVPGSYGVTADPVPQGKPVEGPLKHGADNHGGLAQ
;
A
#
# COMPACT_ATOMS: atom_id res chain seq x y z
N MET A 1 -22.13 -9.01 -41.61
CA MET A 1 -22.99 -10.02 -40.94
C MET A 1 -22.26 -10.74 -39.82
N MET A 2 -21.28 -11.63 -40.08
CA MET A 2 -20.55 -12.35 -39.01
C MET A 2 -19.90 -11.40 -37.98
N THR A 3 -19.18 -10.38 -38.44
CA THR A 3 -18.51 -9.37 -37.60
C THR A 3 -19.48 -8.62 -36.69
N GLN A 4 -20.70 -8.35 -37.16
CA GLN A 4 -21.73 -7.65 -36.37
C GLN A 4 -22.30 -8.54 -35.26
N ILE A 5 -22.51 -9.83 -35.56
CA ILE A 5 -22.95 -10.80 -34.55
C ILE A 5 -21.88 -10.91 -33.45
N VAL A 6 -20.62 -11.09 -33.85
CA VAL A 6 -19.49 -11.15 -32.92
C VAL A 6 -19.41 -9.87 -32.08
N PHE A 7 -19.53 -8.69 -32.70
CA PHE A 7 -19.57 -7.41 -31.99
C PHE A 7 -20.66 -7.36 -30.92
N TYR A 8 -21.90 -7.68 -31.27
CA TYR A 8 -23.02 -7.60 -30.31
C TYR A 8 -22.90 -8.61 -29.18
N VAL A 9 -22.35 -9.80 -29.43
CA VAL A 9 -22.09 -10.80 -28.39
C VAL A 9 -21.06 -10.25 -27.39
N PHE A 10 -19.88 -9.81 -27.86
CA PHE A 10 -18.85 -9.25 -27.00
C PHE A 10 -19.32 -7.99 -26.25
N ALA A 11 -20.06 -7.10 -26.93
CA ALA A 11 -20.60 -5.89 -26.32
C ALA A 11 -21.62 -6.19 -25.22
N THR A 12 -22.53 -7.15 -25.45
CA THR A 12 -23.54 -7.51 -24.45
C THR A 12 -22.88 -8.13 -23.21
N VAL A 13 -21.95 -9.06 -23.41
CA VAL A 13 -21.20 -9.68 -22.30
C VAL A 13 -20.37 -8.64 -21.54
N LEU A 14 -19.76 -7.68 -22.22
CA LEU A 14 -19.01 -6.58 -21.60
C LEU A 14 -19.93 -5.74 -20.70
N VAL A 15 -21.08 -5.28 -21.20
CA VAL A 15 -22.00 -4.44 -20.43
C VAL A 15 -22.56 -5.18 -19.22
N LEU A 16 -22.95 -6.44 -19.38
CA LEU A 16 -23.42 -7.28 -18.28
C LEU A 16 -22.33 -7.47 -17.23
N SER A 17 -21.08 -7.74 -17.67
CA SER A 17 -19.93 -7.90 -16.76
C SER A 17 -19.62 -6.60 -16.03
N ALA A 18 -19.64 -5.45 -16.71
CA ALA A 18 -19.44 -4.15 -16.06
C ALA A 18 -20.52 -3.86 -15.01
N GLY A 19 -21.78 -4.21 -15.29
CA GLY A 19 -22.88 -4.10 -14.33
C GLY A 19 -22.68 -5.00 -13.10
N THR A 20 -22.21 -6.23 -13.28
CA THR A 20 -21.96 -7.15 -12.17
C THR A 20 -20.73 -6.76 -11.34
N VAL A 21 -19.69 -6.15 -11.94
CA VAL A 21 -18.52 -5.61 -11.19
C VAL A 21 -18.97 -4.66 -10.10
N VAL A 22 -19.85 -3.71 -10.44
CA VAL A 22 -20.35 -2.67 -9.51
C VAL A 22 -21.39 -3.22 -8.54
N SER A 23 -22.21 -4.17 -8.97
CA SER A 23 -23.32 -4.70 -8.17
C SER A 23 -22.92 -5.82 -7.21
N ALA A 24 -21.82 -6.52 -7.50
CA ALA A 24 -21.40 -7.69 -6.74
C ALA A 24 -21.07 -7.37 -5.27
N ARG A 25 -21.40 -8.33 -4.39
CA ARG A 25 -21.22 -8.18 -2.93
C ARG A 25 -19.83 -8.63 -2.47
N ASN A 26 -19.28 -9.64 -3.12
CA ASN A 26 -17.95 -10.15 -2.85
C ASN A 26 -16.96 -9.49 -3.83
N PRO A 27 -15.98 -8.74 -3.34
CA PRO A 27 -14.96 -8.10 -4.19
C PRO A 27 -14.21 -9.07 -5.10
N VAL A 28 -14.00 -10.32 -4.69
CA VAL A 28 -13.36 -11.34 -5.54
C VAL A 28 -14.20 -11.59 -6.79
N HIS A 29 -15.53 -11.68 -6.65
CA HIS A 29 -16.42 -11.78 -7.80
C HIS A 29 -16.39 -10.52 -8.66
N SER A 30 -16.35 -9.33 -8.04
CA SER A 30 -16.19 -8.07 -8.80
C SER A 30 -14.93 -8.08 -9.67
N VAL A 31 -13.78 -8.51 -9.14
CA VAL A 31 -12.53 -8.56 -9.91
C VAL A 31 -12.58 -9.61 -11.02
N LEU A 32 -13.17 -10.78 -10.78
CA LEU A 32 -13.33 -11.80 -11.82
C LEU A 32 -14.21 -11.32 -12.99
N PHE A 33 -15.30 -10.61 -12.70
CA PHE A 33 -16.12 -9.99 -13.76
C PHE A 33 -15.41 -8.82 -14.45
N LEU A 34 -14.50 -8.12 -13.76
CA LEU A 34 -13.69 -7.07 -14.37
C LEU A 34 -12.70 -7.66 -15.40
N ILE A 35 -12.07 -8.79 -15.06
CA ILE A 35 -11.22 -9.54 -16.00
C ILE A 35 -12.03 -9.96 -17.24
N LEU A 36 -13.24 -10.49 -17.02
CA LEU A 36 -14.13 -10.85 -18.13
C LEU A 36 -14.49 -9.63 -18.99
N ALA A 37 -14.77 -8.47 -18.40
CA ALA A 37 -15.07 -7.24 -19.12
C ALA A 37 -13.89 -6.77 -19.99
N PHE A 38 -12.67 -6.75 -19.46
CA PHE A 38 -11.48 -6.36 -20.22
C PHE A 38 -11.15 -7.35 -21.34
N PHE A 39 -11.37 -8.65 -21.12
CA PHE A 39 -11.19 -9.64 -22.18
C PHE A 39 -12.20 -9.43 -23.32
N ASN A 40 -13.47 -9.16 -23.00
CA ASN A 40 -14.48 -8.84 -24.03
C ASN A 40 -14.17 -7.51 -24.76
N ALA A 41 -13.67 -6.52 -24.03
CA ALA A 41 -13.20 -5.25 -24.61
C ALA A 41 -12.02 -5.46 -25.58
N ALA A 42 -11.09 -6.37 -25.27
CA ALA A 42 -10.00 -6.73 -26.17
C ALA A 42 -10.52 -7.39 -27.45
N GLY A 43 -11.53 -8.26 -27.32
CA GLY A 43 -12.25 -8.82 -28.47
C GLY A 43 -12.89 -7.76 -29.36
N LEU A 44 -13.50 -6.72 -28.77
CA LEU A 44 -14.06 -5.58 -29.50
C LEU A 44 -12.97 -4.77 -30.23
N PHE A 45 -11.81 -4.54 -29.61
CA PHE A 45 -10.69 -3.90 -30.29
C PHE A 45 -10.14 -4.72 -31.46
N LEU A 46 -10.11 -6.05 -31.33
CA LEU A 46 -9.72 -6.93 -32.41
C LEU A 46 -10.70 -6.85 -33.59
N VAL A 47 -12.01 -6.83 -33.31
CA VAL A 47 -13.06 -6.64 -34.32
C VAL A 47 -12.95 -5.26 -35.00
N ALA A 48 -12.52 -4.24 -34.26
CA ALA A 48 -12.28 -2.89 -34.79
C ALA A 48 -10.97 -2.75 -35.60
N GLY A 49 -10.15 -3.81 -35.70
CA GLY A 49 -8.86 -3.78 -36.41
C GLY A 49 -7.70 -3.17 -35.61
N ALA A 50 -7.89 -2.96 -34.30
CA ALA A 50 -6.87 -2.42 -33.40
C ALA A 50 -6.12 -3.54 -32.66
N GLU A 51 -5.39 -4.37 -33.42
CA GLU A 51 -4.69 -5.56 -32.91
C GLU A 51 -3.71 -5.25 -31.76
N PHE A 52 -2.89 -4.21 -31.92
CA PHE A 52 -1.89 -3.83 -30.92
C PHE A 52 -2.54 -3.40 -29.60
N LEU A 53 -3.61 -2.61 -29.69
CA LEU A 53 -4.35 -2.11 -28.54
C LEU A 53 -5.07 -3.26 -27.81
N ALA A 54 -5.64 -4.21 -28.56
CA ALA A 54 -6.25 -5.40 -28.00
C ALA A 54 -5.23 -6.24 -27.19
N MET A 55 -4.04 -6.45 -27.74
CA MET A 55 -2.98 -7.21 -27.07
C MET A 55 -2.47 -6.51 -25.80
N ILE A 56 -2.27 -5.18 -25.84
CA ILE A 56 -1.88 -4.41 -24.64
C ILE A 56 -2.97 -4.46 -23.58
N LEU A 57 -4.24 -4.38 -23.96
CA LEU A 57 -5.36 -4.45 -23.01
C LEU A 57 -5.33 -5.78 -22.24
N VAL A 58 -5.04 -6.89 -22.92
CA VAL A 58 -4.89 -8.20 -22.25
C VAL A 58 -3.64 -8.25 -21.39
N ILE A 59 -2.47 -7.86 -21.91
CA ILE A 59 -1.20 -8.00 -21.17
C ILE A 59 -1.17 -7.11 -19.93
N VAL A 60 -1.55 -5.84 -20.06
CA VAL A 60 -1.41 -4.85 -18.98
C VAL A 60 -2.63 -4.87 -18.07
N TYR A 61 -3.84 -4.72 -18.62
CA TYR A 61 -5.03 -4.59 -17.77
C TYR A 61 -5.48 -5.92 -17.20
N VAL A 62 -5.58 -6.97 -18.02
CA VAL A 62 -5.93 -8.31 -17.51
C VAL A 62 -4.76 -8.94 -16.77
N GLY A 63 -3.56 -8.94 -17.38
CA GLY A 63 -2.40 -9.66 -16.87
C GLY A 63 -1.78 -9.05 -15.62
N ALA A 64 -1.41 -7.77 -15.66
CA ALA A 64 -0.73 -7.12 -14.54
C ALA A 64 -1.71 -6.50 -13.53
N VAL A 65 -2.58 -5.61 -13.99
CA VAL A 65 -3.41 -4.77 -13.11
C VAL A 65 -4.50 -5.58 -12.42
N ALA A 66 -5.34 -6.30 -13.17
CA ALA A 66 -6.46 -7.03 -12.58
C ALA A 66 -6.01 -8.20 -11.68
N VAL A 67 -4.91 -8.89 -12.04
CA VAL A 67 -4.32 -9.94 -11.19
C VAL A 67 -3.73 -9.35 -9.91
N LEU A 68 -3.05 -8.20 -9.97
CA LEU A 68 -2.59 -7.50 -8.76
C LEU A 68 -3.78 -7.15 -7.85
N PHE A 69 -4.86 -6.64 -8.43
CA PHE A 69 -6.09 -6.39 -7.67
C PHE A 69 -6.66 -7.67 -7.04
N LEU A 70 -6.65 -8.80 -7.75
CA LEU A 70 -7.11 -10.08 -7.22
C LEU A 70 -6.30 -10.48 -5.96
N PHE A 71 -4.98 -10.36 -6.01
CA PHE A 71 -4.12 -10.62 -4.85
C PHE A 71 -4.41 -9.68 -3.68
N VAL A 72 -4.48 -8.38 -3.95
CA VAL A 72 -4.75 -7.36 -2.92
C VAL A 72 -6.10 -7.59 -2.25
N VAL A 73 -7.14 -7.82 -3.04
CA VAL A 73 -8.50 -8.03 -2.56
C VAL A 73 -8.63 -9.34 -1.78
N MET A 74 -7.92 -10.39 -2.19
CA MET A 74 -7.94 -11.67 -1.48
C MET A 74 -7.18 -11.61 -0.14
N MET A 75 -6.09 -10.85 -0.08
CA MET A 75 -5.32 -10.66 1.16
C MET A 75 -6.06 -9.77 2.18
N LEU A 76 -6.92 -8.88 1.69
CA LEU A 76 -7.65 -7.92 2.50
C LEU A 76 -8.95 -8.52 3.06
N ASP A 77 -8.96 -8.92 4.33
CA ASP A 77 -10.17 -9.36 5.02
C ASP A 77 -11.00 -8.15 5.48
N VAL A 78 -11.86 -7.63 4.60
CA VAL A 78 -12.77 -6.52 4.93
C VAL A 78 -14.21 -7.02 5.10
N ARG A 79 -14.79 -6.70 6.25
CA ARG A 79 -16.19 -6.94 6.58
C ARG A 79 -17.06 -5.84 5.94
N PHE A 80 -17.33 -5.96 4.64
CA PHE A 80 -18.09 -4.99 3.83
C PHE A 80 -19.57 -4.81 4.23
N ALA A 81 -20.06 -5.57 5.21
CA ALA A 81 -21.46 -5.50 5.66
C ALA A 81 -21.80 -4.15 6.33
N GLN A 82 -20.88 -3.57 7.13
CA GLN A 82 -21.14 -2.30 7.84
C GLN A 82 -20.96 -1.06 6.96
N MET A 83 -20.15 -1.11 5.90
CA MET A 83 -19.97 0.02 4.96
C MET A 83 -21.19 0.29 4.07
N ARG A 84 -22.13 -0.65 3.93
CA ARG A 84 -23.29 -0.53 3.03
C ARG A 84 -24.46 0.26 3.59
N GLU A 85 -24.55 0.50 4.90
CA GLU A 85 -25.60 1.35 5.48
C GLU A 85 -25.49 2.79 4.95
N GLY A 86 -24.25 3.31 4.84
CA GLY A 86 -24.00 4.61 4.22
C GLY A 86 -24.29 4.64 2.72
N LEU A 87 -23.96 3.57 1.99
CA LEU A 87 -24.15 3.50 0.54
C LEU A 87 -25.64 3.43 0.15
N GLN A 88 -26.47 2.66 0.88
CA GLN A 88 -27.90 2.57 0.60
C GLN A 88 -28.62 3.92 0.78
N ARG A 89 -28.14 4.75 1.70
CA ARG A 89 -28.70 6.09 1.93
C ARG A 89 -28.48 7.05 0.75
N TYR A 90 -27.34 6.94 0.06
CA TYR A 90 -26.99 7.79 -1.09
C TYR A 90 -27.22 7.14 -2.46
N ALA A 91 -27.55 5.85 -2.50
CA ALA A 91 -27.90 5.13 -3.73
C ALA A 91 -28.95 5.84 -4.62
N PRO A 92 -30.07 6.41 -4.11
CA PRO A 92 -31.03 7.09 -4.98
C PRO A 92 -30.47 8.37 -5.60
N PHE A 93 -29.59 9.10 -4.89
CA PHE A 93 -28.92 10.27 -5.44
C PHE A 93 -27.93 9.89 -6.52
N GLY A 94 -27.13 8.83 -6.30
CA GLY A 94 -26.23 8.29 -7.33
C GLY A 94 -26.97 7.80 -8.57
N ALA A 95 -28.12 7.14 -8.39
CA ALA A 95 -28.97 6.71 -9.50
C ALA A 95 -29.56 7.90 -10.27
N ALA A 96 -29.98 8.97 -9.58
CA ALA A 96 -30.46 10.18 -10.22
C ALA A 96 -29.37 10.84 -11.08
N VAL A 97 -28.15 10.99 -10.55
CA VAL A 97 -27.00 11.51 -11.31
C VAL A 97 -26.67 10.61 -12.51
N GLY A 98 -26.64 9.29 -12.31
CA GLY A 98 -26.40 8.34 -13.39
C GLY A 98 -27.45 8.42 -14.50
N LEU A 99 -28.73 8.62 -14.14
CA LEU A 99 -29.82 8.78 -15.10
C LEU A 99 -29.70 10.09 -15.88
N VAL A 100 -29.35 11.19 -15.20
CA VAL A 100 -29.08 12.48 -15.87
C VAL A 100 -27.93 12.34 -16.87
N LEU A 101 -26.82 11.70 -16.50
CA LEU A 101 -25.70 11.46 -17.42
C LEU A 101 -26.09 10.56 -18.60
N LEU A 102 -26.92 9.54 -18.36
CA LEU A 102 -27.43 8.67 -19.43
C LEU A 102 -28.35 9.46 -20.38
N ALA A 103 -29.22 10.32 -19.84
CA ALA A 103 -30.06 11.20 -20.63
C ALA A 103 -29.23 12.20 -21.45
N GLU A 104 -28.20 12.81 -20.86
CA GLU A 104 -27.27 13.70 -21.57
C GLU A 104 -26.57 12.96 -22.71
N LEU A 105 -26.08 11.74 -22.46
CA LEU A 105 -25.45 10.93 -23.48
C LEU A 105 -26.44 10.56 -24.60
N ALA A 106 -27.68 10.20 -24.26
CA ALA A 106 -28.73 9.89 -25.24
C ALA A 106 -29.12 11.12 -26.08
N LEU A 107 -29.19 12.31 -25.47
CA LEU A 107 -29.41 13.57 -26.19
C LEU A 107 -28.23 13.93 -27.09
N ALA A 108 -27.00 13.75 -26.62
CA ALA A 108 -25.81 13.96 -27.43
C ALA A 108 -25.79 13.02 -28.65
N PHE A 109 -26.14 11.74 -28.47
CA PHE A 109 -26.27 10.78 -29.55
C PHE A 109 -27.44 11.08 -30.51
N SER A 110 -28.56 11.61 -30.00
CA SER A 110 -29.72 11.94 -30.86
C SER A 110 -29.50 13.19 -31.71
N HIS A 111 -28.75 14.16 -31.20
CA HIS A 111 -28.34 15.35 -31.93
C HIS A 111 -27.03 15.17 -32.69
N TRP A 112 -26.40 13.99 -32.60
CA TRP A 112 -25.19 13.70 -33.34
C TRP A 112 -25.51 13.61 -34.83
N GLN A 113 -25.16 14.68 -35.55
CA GLN A 113 -25.19 14.69 -36.99
C GLN A 113 -23.84 14.20 -37.51
N VAL A 114 -23.89 13.17 -38.35
CA VAL A 114 -22.76 12.74 -39.15
C VAL A 114 -22.39 13.92 -40.06
N ALA A 115 -21.16 14.42 -39.97
CA ALA A 115 -20.69 15.48 -40.86
C ALA A 115 -20.87 15.03 -42.32
N GLN A 116 -21.44 15.90 -43.17
CA GLN A 116 -21.83 15.53 -44.53
C GLN A 116 -20.64 15.08 -45.41
N ASP A 117 -19.41 15.41 -45.00
CA ASP A 117 -18.18 15.14 -45.73
C ASP A 117 -17.37 13.92 -45.26
N ILE A 118 -17.90 13.05 -44.39
CA ILE A 118 -17.14 11.87 -43.91
C ILE A 118 -16.69 10.95 -45.05
N GLY A 119 -17.44 10.86 -46.15
CA GLY A 119 -17.03 10.08 -47.32
C GLY A 119 -15.85 10.65 -48.11
N SER A 120 -15.51 11.93 -47.91
CA SER A 120 -14.38 12.62 -48.53
C SER A 120 -13.12 12.62 -47.66
N VAL A 121 -13.25 12.30 -46.36
CA VAL A 121 -12.11 12.10 -45.49
C VAL A 121 -11.43 10.83 -45.96
N PRO A 122 -10.16 10.88 -46.39
CA PRO A 122 -9.44 9.66 -46.74
C PRO A 122 -9.56 8.73 -45.54
N HIS A 123 -10.22 7.58 -45.72
CA HIS A 123 -10.06 6.50 -44.78
C HIS A 123 -8.56 6.27 -44.73
N VAL A 124 -7.93 6.61 -43.59
CA VAL A 124 -6.54 6.25 -43.32
C VAL A 124 -6.54 4.75 -43.08
N VAL A 125 -6.81 4.01 -44.15
CA VAL A 125 -6.54 2.59 -44.25
C VAL A 125 -5.02 2.54 -44.17
N ALA A 126 -4.51 1.86 -43.15
CA ALA A 126 -3.09 1.60 -43.02
C ALA A 126 -2.56 1.19 -44.40
N ALA A 127 -1.51 1.86 -44.88
CA ALA A 127 -0.93 1.57 -46.18
C ALA A 127 -0.74 0.04 -46.31
N PRO A 128 -1.16 -0.57 -47.43
CA PRO A 128 -1.16 -2.03 -47.55
C PRO A 128 0.24 -2.57 -47.25
N GLY A 129 0.33 -3.45 -46.25
CA GLY A 129 1.58 -4.05 -45.79
C GLY A 129 2.18 -3.45 -44.50
N ARG A 130 1.59 -2.40 -43.92
CA ARG A 130 2.07 -1.83 -42.65
C ARG A 130 1.25 -2.33 -41.45
N THR A 131 1.94 -2.79 -40.41
CA THR A 131 1.29 -3.24 -39.16
C THR A 131 0.80 -2.07 -38.33
N ASN A 132 -0.26 -2.28 -37.54
CA ASN A 132 -0.81 -1.24 -36.64
C ASN A 132 0.26 -0.75 -35.65
N THR A 133 1.05 -1.68 -35.12
CA THR A 133 2.19 -1.42 -34.23
C THR A 133 3.21 -0.47 -34.84
N ALA A 134 3.59 -0.68 -36.11
CA ALA A 134 4.57 0.17 -36.79
C ALA A 134 4.01 1.58 -37.04
N ALA A 135 2.73 1.68 -37.42
CA ALA A 135 2.08 2.97 -37.63
C ALA A 135 1.96 3.77 -36.32
N LEU A 136 1.61 3.11 -35.22
CA LEU A 136 1.55 3.76 -33.91
C LEU A 136 2.94 4.18 -33.41
N GLY A 137 3.96 3.34 -33.66
CA GLY A 137 5.35 3.62 -33.32
C GLY A 137 5.86 4.90 -33.98
N ASP A 138 5.61 5.07 -35.29
CA ASP A 138 5.98 6.31 -36.00
C ASP A 138 5.43 7.54 -35.28
N VAL A 139 4.13 7.55 -35.01
CA VAL A 139 3.44 8.71 -34.42
C VAL A 139 3.93 8.97 -32.99
N LEU A 140 4.08 7.92 -32.17
CA LEU A 140 4.56 8.04 -30.79
C LEU A 140 6.00 8.57 -30.71
N TYR A 141 6.91 8.04 -31.53
CA TYR A 141 8.33 8.38 -31.44
C TYR A 141 8.72 9.64 -32.24
N THR A 142 7.88 10.12 -33.17
CA THR A 142 8.18 11.34 -33.94
C THR A 142 7.39 12.56 -33.46
N HIS A 143 6.07 12.44 -33.30
CA HIS A 143 5.21 13.59 -32.98
C HIS A 143 4.98 13.73 -31.49
N TYR A 144 4.84 12.61 -30.77
CA TYR A 144 4.46 12.60 -29.35
C TYR A 144 5.58 12.15 -28.40
N ILE A 145 6.84 12.36 -28.80
CA ILE A 145 8.00 11.94 -28.02
C ILE A 145 8.01 12.50 -26.59
N PHE A 146 7.59 13.75 -26.40
CA PHE A 146 7.51 14.35 -25.07
C PHE A 146 6.43 13.71 -24.19
N LEU A 147 5.28 13.32 -24.76
CA LEU A 147 4.24 12.59 -24.02
C LEU A 147 4.75 11.20 -23.65
N PHE A 148 5.43 10.52 -24.57
CA PHE A 148 6.03 9.22 -24.33
C PHE A 148 7.05 9.27 -23.17
N GLU A 149 7.96 10.26 -23.18
CA GLU A 149 8.95 10.45 -22.10
C GLU A 149 8.26 10.78 -20.76
N SER A 150 7.21 11.61 -20.78
CA SER A 150 6.45 11.94 -19.57
C SER A 150 5.78 10.71 -18.95
N CYS A 151 5.29 9.77 -19.76
CA CYS A 151 4.78 8.48 -19.28
C CYS A 151 5.89 7.67 -18.60
N GLY A 152 7.12 7.71 -19.14
CA GLY A 152 8.30 7.08 -18.51
C GLY A 152 8.58 7.64 -17.12
N LEU A 153 8.51 8.96 -16.96
CA LEU A 153 8.65 9.62 -15.65
C LEU A 153 7.53 9.22 -14.68
N VAL A 154 6.28 9.11 -15.16
CA VAL A 154 5.16 8.63 -14.34
C VAL A 154 5.40 7.20 -13.85
N LEU A 155 5.90 6.30 -14.71
CA LEU A 155 6.23 4.93 -14.30
C LEU A 155 7.38 4.88 -13.29
N LEU A 156 8.40 5.73 -13.44
CA LEU A 156 9.48 5.87 -12.48
C LEU A 156 8.95 6.31 -11.11
N VAL A 157 8.12 7.35 -11.08
CA VAL A 157 7.51 7.86 -9.85
C VAL A 157 6.60 6.81 -9.21
N ALA A 158 5.82 6.07 -10.00
CA ALA A 158 4.98 4.98 -9.50
C ALA A 158 5.80 3.87 -8.84
N MET A 159 6.95 3.49 -9.44
CA MET A 159 7.87 2.51 -8.86
C MET A 159 8.45 2.99 -7.53
N ILE A 160 8.98 4.22 -7.49
CA ILE A 160 9.54 4.82 -6.26
C ILE A 160 8.46 4.89 -5.17
N GLY A 161 7.26 5.36 -5.52
CA GLY A 161 6.13 5.47 -4.60
C GLY A 161 5.72 4.11 -4.02
N ALA A 162 5.62 3.08 -4.85
CA ALA A 162 5.30 1.72 -4.40
C ALA A 162 6.37 1.15 -3.44
N ILE A 163 7.67 1.37 -3.74
CA ILE A 163 8.77 0.90 -2.89
C ILE A 163 8.76 1.64 -1.54
N VAL A 164 8.73 2.97 -1.55
CA VAL A 164 8.79 3.76 -0.31
C VAL A 164 7.59 3.48 0.59
N LEU A 165 6.39 3.26 0.03
CA LEU A 165 5.19 2.98 0.81
C LEU A 165 5.18 1.56 1.41
N THR A 166 5.81 0.60 0.76
CA THR A 166 5.84 -0.81 1.21
C THR A 166 7.09 -1.15 2.02
N LEU A 167 8.12 -0.30 1.97
CA LEU A 167 9.37 -0.49 2.71
C LEU A 167 9.12 -0.32 4.22
N ARG A 168 8.80 -1.43 4.87
CA ARG A 168 8.67 -1.47 6.33
C ARG A 168 10.03 -1.64 6.96
N GLU A 169 10.48 -0.64 7.69
CA GLU A 169 11.64 -0.78 8.57
C GLU A 169 11.31 -1.81 9.65
N ARG A 170 11.99 -2.96 9.61
CA ARG A 170 12.06 -3.86 10.76
C ARG A 170 13.31 -3.44 11.51
N PRO A 171 13.21 -2.81 12.70
CA PRO A 171 14.40 -2.51 13.48
C PRO A 171 15.04 -3.85 13.80
N MET A 172 16.15 -4.23 13.15
CA MET A 172 16.89 -5.44 13.50
C MET A 172 17.97 -5.05 14.51
N GLY A 173 17.87 -5.59 15.73
CA GLY A 173 18.82 -5.34 16.81
C GLY A 173 18.61 -4.02 17.56
N ARG A 174 19.37 -3.86 18.65
CA ARG A 174 19.46 -2.61 19.40
C ARG A 174 20.36 -1.65 18.61
N ARG A 175 19.81 -0.53 18.16
CA ARG A 175 20.61 0.53 17.52
C ARG A 175 21.21 1.42 18.61
N GLN A 176 22.51 1.66 18.50
CA GLN A 176 23.25 2.55 19.37
C GLN A 176 22.86 3.99 19.08
N ASN A 177 22.53 4.76 20.11
CA ASN A 177 22.37 6.20 19.99
C ASN A 177 23.72 6.86 20.30
N ILE A 178 24.39 7.38 19.28
CA ILE A 178 25.74 7.95 19.39
C ILE A 178 25.71 9.20 20.28
N ASP A 179 24.72 10.07 20.09
CA ASP A 179 24.59 11.32 20.85
C ASP A 179 24.43 11.04 22.35
N ARG A 180 23.52 10.12 22.72
CA ARG A 180 23.36 9.69 24.13
C ARG A 180 24.58 9.01 24.71
N GLN A 181 25.35 8.28 23.89
CA GLN A 181 26.58 7.67 24.38
C GLN A 181 27.66 8.71 24.66
N HIS A 182 27.70 9.78 23.87
CA HIS A 182 28.64 10.88 24.05
C HIS A 182 28.24 11.79 25.23
N GLU A 183 26.94 11.99 25.46
CA GLU A 183 26.41 12.80 26.56
C GLU A 183 26.41 12.07 27.92
N ARG A 184 26.87 10.82 27.99
CA ARG A 184 26.85 10.03 29.24
C ARG A 184 27.67 10.71 30.34
N THR A 185 27.09 10.84 31.53
CA THR A 185 27.79 11.38 32.70
C THR A 185 28.33 10.24 33.57
N VAL A 186 29.32 10.54 34.42
CA VAL A 186 29.96 9.54 35.33
C VAL A 186 28.92 8.88 36.24
N THR A 187 27.93 9.65 36.69
CA THR A 187 26.79 9.21 37.51
C THR A 187 25.96 8.11 36.84
N ASP A 188 25.86 8.14 35.51
CA ASP A 188 25.06 7.17 34.74
C ASP A 188 25.84 5.86 34.50
N THR A 189 27.15 5.87 34.75
CA THR A 189 28.04 4.75 34.45
C THR A 189 28.49 4.01 35.71
N LEU A 190 28.64 4.72 36.84
CA LEU A 190 29.23 4.18 38.06
C LEU A 190 28.34 4.45 39.28
N ALA A 191 28.05 3.40 40.06
CA ALA A 191 27.42 3.53 41.37
C ALA A 191 28.46 3.25 42.47
N MET A 192 28.60 4.17 43.43
CA MET A 192 29.45 3.97 44.61
C MET A 192 28.72 3.11 45.63
N MET A 193 29.32 1.99 46.03
CA MET A 193 28.79 1.10 47.06
C MET A 193 29.69 1.12 48.29
N THR A 194 29.07 1.22 49.47
CA THR A 194 29.78 1.14 50.74
C THR A 194 29.92 -0.33 51.14
N VAL A 195 31.16 -0.80 51.26
CA VAL A 195 31.46 -2.19 51.62
C VAL A 195 31.74 -2.27 53.13
N PRO A 196 31.17 -3.24 53.88
CA PRO A 196 31.51 -3.46 55.28
C PRO A 196 33.00 -3.83 55.45
N LEU A 197 33.63 -3.31 56.51
CA LEU A 197 35.02 -3.58 56.84
C LEU A 197 35.26 -5.08 57.05
N GLY A 198 36.27 -5.64 56.37
CA GLY A 198 36.64 -7.07 56.44
C GLY A 198 36.07 -7.94 55.32
N GLN A 199 35.18 -7.41 54.48
CA GLN A 199 34.68 -8.13 53.29
C GLN A 199 35.38 -7.63 52.02
N GLY A 200 35.87 -8.56 51.19
CA GLY A 200 36.50 -8.22 49.91
C GLY A 200 35.51 -7.65 48.91
N VAL A 201 35.99 -6.81 47.99
CA VAL A 201 35.20 -6.20 46.90
C VAL A 201 34.45 -7.25 46.05
N ALA A 202 34.99 -8.47 45.96
CA ALA A 202 34.38 -9.60 45.29
C ALA A 202 33.13 -10.17 46.00
N ALA A 203 33.01 -10.03 47.33
CA ALA A 203 31.90 -10.58 48.12
C ALA A 203 30.62 -9.72 48.00
N ASN A 204 30.76 -8.41 47.73
CA ASN A 204 29.64 -7.46 47.59
C ASN A 204 29.47 -6.92 46.16
N GLY A 205 30.17 -7.48 45.18
CA GLY A 205 29.83 -7.32 43.76
C GLY A 205 30.57 -6.24 42.97
N GLY A 206 31.68 -5.69 43.44
CA GLY A 206 32.55 -4.79 42.66
C GLY A 206 31.87 -3.54 42.08
N PHE A 207 32.50 -2.93 41.07
CA PHE A 207 31.93 -1.80 40.31
C PHE A 207 30.65 -2.25 39.58
N ARG A 208 29.51 -2.16 40.26
CA ARG A 208 28.20 -2.40 39.64
C ARG A 208 27.76 -1.18 38.84
N ARG A 209 27.32 -1.44 37.62
CA ARG A 209 26.68 -0.44 36.76
C ARG A 209 25.30 -0.10 37.35
N PRO A 210 24.85 1.17 37.32
CA PRO A 210 23.49 1.52 37.70
C PRO A 210 22.45 0.69 36.91
N GLU A 211 21.44 0.14 37.59
CA GLU A 211 20.45 -0.77 36.99
C GLU A 211 19.65 -0.09 35.86
N GLU A 212 19.43 1.23 35.95
CA GLU A 212 18.71 2.03 34.95
C GLU A 212 19.47 2.15 33.60
N SER A 213 20.79 1.93 33.59
CA SER A 213 21.62 2.14 32.38
C SER A 213 21.39 1.12 31.25
N TYR A 214 20.74 -0.01 31.53
CA TYR A 214 20.57 -1.09 30.55
C TYR A 214 19.62 -0.73 29.39
N TYR A 215 18.70 0.21 29.59
CA TYR A 215 17.64 0.54 28.64
C TYR A 215 17.78 1.92 27.98
N ILE A 216 18.64 2.79 28.52
CA ILE A 216 18.69 4.23 28.17
C ILE A 216 19.60 4.54 26.97
N ALA A 217 20.62 3.71 26.71
CA ALA A 217 21.64 3.97 25.68
C ALA A 217 21.24 3.62 24.24
N SER A 218 20.09 2.98 24.05
CA SER A 218 19.57 2.60 22.73
C SER A 218 18.61 3.65 22.16
N VAL A 219 18.55 3.72 20.82
CA VAL A 219 17.60 4.60 20.12
C VAL A 219 16.15 4.19 20.49
N PRO A 220 15.27 5.15 20.86
CA PRO A 220 13.85 4.88 21.06
C PRO A 220 13.25 4.19 19.83
N GLY A 221 12.53 3.08 20.02
CA GLY A 221 12.01 2.26 18.91
C GLY A 221 12.92 1.12 18.44
N SER A 222 14.09 0.92 19.07
CA SER A 222 14.89 -0.31 18.87
C SER A 222 14.36 -1.50 19.68
N TYR A 223 14.73 -2.73 19.31
CA TYR A 223 14.25 -3.96 19.95
C TYR A 223 14.42 -3.95 21.49
N GLY A 224 13.31 -4.09 22.23
CA GLY A 224 13.29 -4.23 23.68
C GLY A 224 13.37 -2.93 24.49
N VAL A 225 13.23 -1.77 23.84
CA VAL A 225 13.09 -0.46 24.51
C VAL A 225 11.62 -0.06 24.43
N THR A 226 10.87 -0.22 25.53
CA THR A 226 9.52 0.36 25.60
C THR A 226 9.65 1.87 25.80
N ALA A 227 8.72 2.64 25.24
CA ALA A 227 8.65 4.09 25.41
C ALA A 227 8.16 4.51 26.82
N ASP A 228 8.22 3.61 27.78
CA ASP A 228 7.74 3.86 29.13
C ASP A 228 8.72 4.79 29.85
N PRO A 229 8.22 5.78 30.61
CA PRO A 229 9.08 6.62 31.43
C PRO A 229 9.85 5.73 32.40
N VAL A 230 11.18 5.94 32.44
CA VAL A 230 12.09 5.26 33.38
C VAL A 230 11.48 5.34 34.77
N PRO A 231 11.19 4.22 35.44
CA PRO A 231 10.75 4.29 36.83
C PRO A 231 11.92 4.87 37.61
N GLN A 232 11.77 6.11 38.10
CA GLN A 232 12.77 6.75 38.96
C GLN A 232 13.04 5.79 40.11
N GLY A 233 14.25 5.22 40.14
CA GLY A 233 14.69 4.33 41.20
C GLY A 233 14.45 5.01 42.53
N LYS A 234 13.62 4.41 43.39
CA LYS A 234 13.52 4.85 44.78
C LYS A 234 14.92 4.77 45.38
N PRO A 235 15.36 5.76 46.18
CA PRO A 235 16.59 5.65 46.93
C PRO A 235 16.53 4.34 47.72
N VAL A 236 17.60 3.54 47.62
CA VAL A 236 17.68 2.25 48.31
C VAL A 236 17.75 2.53 49.80
N GLU A 237 16.58 2.65 50.44
CA GLU A 237 16.44 2.75 51.89
C GLU A 237 16.42 1.34 52.49
N GLY A 238 17.56 0.94 53.06
CA GLY A 238 17.64 0.05 54.23
C GLY A 238 18.26 -1.34 54.04
N PRO A 239 18.73 -2.01 55.14
CA PRO A 239 18.50 -1.66 56.54
C PRO A 239 19.79 -1.44 57.36
N LEU A 240 19.89 -0.29 58.05
CA LEU A 240 20.68 -0.20 59.28
C LEU A 240 19.86 -0.83 60.41
N LYS A 241 20.04 -2.15 60.64
CA LYS A 241 19.57 -2.75 61.89
C LYS A 241 20.49 -2.28 63.02
N HIS A 242 20.01 -1.28 63.75
CA HIS A 242 20.54 -0.89 65.04
C HIS A 242 20.25 -2.03 66.03
N GLY A 243 21.22 -2.92 66.23
CA GLY A 243 21.20 -3.89 67.31
C GLY A 243 21.67 -3.19 68.58
N ALA A 244 20.71 -2.65 69.35
CA ALA A 244 20.94 -2.18 70.69
C ALA A 244 21.27 -3.37 71.61
N ASP A 245 22.32 -3.20 72.40
CA ASP A 245 22.61 -3.98 73.59
C ASP A 245 21.35 -4.07 74.49
N ASN A 246 21.07 -5.26 75.08
CA ASN A 246 21.16 -5.45 76.53
C ASN A 246 20.75 -6.86 77.03
N HIS A 247 21.51 -7.32 78.04
CA HIS A 247 21.22 -8.36 79.06
C HIS A 247 20.97 -9.81 78.58
N GLY A 248 21.52 -10.89 79.15
CA GLY A 248 22.11 -11.16 80.46
C GLY A 248 21.59 -12.55 80.94
N GLY A 249 22.47 -13.42 81.44
CA GLY A 249 22.15 -14.72 82.09
C GLY A 249 22.71 -15.94 81.31
N LEU A 250 23.86 -16.53 81.64
CA LEU A 250 24.21 -17.42 82.76
C LEU A 250 23.29 -18.65 82.94
N ALA A 251 23.92 -19.84 82.82
CA ALA A 251 23.56 -21.17 83.38
C ALA A 251 22.20 -21.77 82.94
N GLN A 252 22.05 -23.04 82.56
CA GLN A 252 22.76 -24.30 82.80
C GLN A 252 22.71 -25.17 81.55
#